data_AF-A0A031FXD0-F1
#
_entry.id   AF-A0A031FXD0-F1
#
_cell.length_a   1.000
_cell.length_b   1.000
_cell.length_c   1.000
_cell.angle_alpha   90.00
_cell.angle_beta   90.00
_cell.angle_gamma   90.00
#
_symmetry.space_group_name_H-M   'P 1'
#
loop_
_entity.id
_entity.type
_entity.pdbx_description
1 polymer ?
#
loop_
_entity_poly.entity_id
_entity_poly.type
_entity_poly.pdbx_seq_one_letter_code
_entity_poly.pdbx_strand_id
1 'polypeptide(L)'
;MRLLQRLALGRFYARLPEWVRVVVAVSAVVLGIVIVIRPTTALGVLAWLIGGGMVLTGVLELTGRDGEGKRPRWRTVTGAAWLLGGLVVLLTPGLTVRVVATLVGILLLAAGALGIVAVFAKGRTLDARIADAAFSISGVIFGVLALFWPDITLLVVAVVFGARLIMSGVADLWTRIRRRRDTQAARRHEPRPFRRWGRTVTALVSVALAVTTALVTVPLREGSTVVDDFYAAPRDMPSEPGRLIRAEAFTAGIPVSATAWRILYTTTGVEGDVRVASGVVVVPKEGDGKWPIVDWNHGTTGYSENCAPSLQPRGLWSGALYILPTIIRQGWAVVATDYIGLGTEGPHPYLIGPPSATASLDSVRAARELQDADLGTRTVIWGHSQGGAAALWAGSMAREYAPELYVQGVAALAPASDPPALVQNISSVTGGSIFASYAFASFSSIYDDVSYDDYVRPGADTVLRQMSERCLSDPAIVVSVAASLGMSGDPRLFSEPPASGPLGVHLRANRAPLTQNAPVLLAHGGADSVIPVATQTAFVREMCAAGQVVDYRIYDGYEHAGVVERPSPLLDELIEWTTARFAGEPAPEKCSTTRE
;
A
#
# COMPACT_ATOMS: atom_id res chain seq x y z
N MET A 1 30.84 -25.22 10.26
CA MET A 1 31.07 -25.39 11.72
C MET A 1 32.48 -25.06 12.20
N ARG A 2 33.56 -25.35 11.46
CA ARG A 2 34.94 -25.05 11.91
C ARG A 2 35.35 -23.56 11.89
N LEU A 3 34.70 -22.70 11.10
CA LEU A 3 34.98 -21.25 11.08
C LEU A 3 34.41 -20.50 12.30
N LEU A 4 33.19 -20.85 12.75
CA LEU A 4 32.51 -20.22 13.89
C LEU A 4 33.17 -20.51 15.24
N GLN A 5 33.91 -21.63 15.37
CA GLN A 5 34.66 -21.96 16.59
C GLN A 5 35.90 -21.08 16.82
N ARG A 6 36.34 -20.31 15.81
CA ARG A 6 37.47 -19.37 15.94
C ARG A 6 37.05 -17.99 16.44
N LEU A 7 35.77 -17.63 16.33
CA LEU A 7 35.23 -16.37 16.85
C LEU A 7 35.13 -16.42 18.38
N ALA A 8 35.40 -15.29 19.05
CA ALA A 8 35.38 -15.20 20.52
C ALA A 8 34.07 -15.70 21.14
N LEU A 9 32.94 -15.42 20.47
CA LEU A 9 31.61 -15.85 20.86
C LEU A 9 31.44 -17.38 20.88
N GLY A 10 32.03 -18.09 19.90
CA GLY A 10 31.96 -19.55 19.80
C GLY A 10 32.74 -20.25 20.91
N ARG A 11 33.86 -19.65 21.35
CA ARG A 11 34.67 -20.15 22.49
C ARG A 11 33.97 -19.91 23.83
N PHE A 12 33.26 -18.79 23.97
CA PHE A 12 32.46 -18.49 25.15
C PHE A 12 31.26 -19.45 25.27
N TYR A 13 30.50 -19.64 24.17
CA TYR A 13 29.34 -20.55 24.15
C TYR A 13 29.70 -21.99 24.51
N ALA A 14 30.88 -22.47 24.09
CA ALA A 14 31.37 -23.81 24.41
C ALA A 14 31.71 -24.00 25.91
N ARG A 15 31.95 -22.92 26.66
CA ARG A 15 32.25 -22.94 28.10
C ARG A 15 31.01 -22.83 29.00
N LEU A 16 29.82 -22.60 28.41
CA LEU A 16 28.60 -22.46 29.18
C LEU A 16 28.08 -23.82 29.73
N PRO A 17 27.47 -23.83 30.92
CA PRO A 17 26.80 -25.01 31.47
C PRO A 17 25.79 -25.61 30.48
N GLU A 18 25.56 -26.93 30.53
CA GLU A 18 24.62 -27.60 29.61
C GLU A 18 23.21 -27.00 29.64
N TRP A 19 22.71 -26.65 30.83
CA TRP A 19 21.38 -26.07 30.97
C TRP A 19 21.27 -24.72 30.22
N VAL A 20 22.32 -23.89 30.24
CA VAL A 20 22.36 -22.61 29.51
C VAL A 20 22.33 -22.84 27.99
N ARG A 21 23.05 -23.86 27.50
CA ARG A 21 23.05 -24.18 26.06
C ARG A 21 21.71 -24.74 25.58
N VAL A 22 21.00 -25.49 26.43
CA VAL A 22 19.63 -25.93 26.15
C VAL A 22 18.68 -24.74 26.10
N VAL A 23 18.77 -23.81 27.06
CA VAL A 23 17.99 -22.57 27.05
C VAL A 23 18.26 -21.75 25.79
N VAL A 24 19.51 -21.63 25.35
CA VAL A 24 19.86 -20.93 24.10
C VAL A 24 19.27 -21.63 22.87
N ALA A 25 19.34 -22.96 22.78
CA ALA A 25 18.77 -23.72 21.67
C ALA A 25 17.24 -23.60 21.60
N VAL A 26 16.55 -23.68 22.74
CA VAL A 26 15.10 -23.47 22.83
C VAL A 26 14.73 -22.03 22.48
N SER A 27 15.48 -21.06 23.00
CA SER A 27 15.28 -19.64 22.68
C SER A 27 15.48 -19.36 21.19
N ALA A 28 16.44 -20.02 20.53
CA ALA A 28 16.63 -19.91 19.09
C ALA A 28 15.46 -20.48 18.28
N VAL A 29 14.85 -21.59 18.73
CA VAL A 29 13.64 -22.14 18.11
C VAL A 29 12.46 -21.19 18.30
N VAL A 30 12.21 -20.71 19.52
CA VAL A 30 11.12 -19.78 19.83
C VAL A 30 11.27 -18.48 19.05
N LEU A 31 12.47 -17.89 19.07
CA LEU A 31 12.78 -16.67 18.32
C LEU A 31 12.62 -16.90 16.80
N GLY A 32 13.07 -18.04 16.28
CA GLY A 32 12.88 -18.40 14.87
C GLY A 32 11.41 -18.53 14.49
N ILE A 33 10.58 -19.13 15.34
CA ILE A 33 9.11 -19.22 15.16
C ILE A 33 8.49 -17.82 15.17
N VAL A 34 8.86 -16.97 16.12
CA VAL A 34 8.36 -15.58 16.21
C VAL A 34 8.74 -14.77 14.96
N ILE A 35 9.97 -14.91 14.46
CA ILE A 35 10.43 -14.24 13.23
C ILE A 35 9.62 -14.69 12.01
N VAL A 36 9.31 -16.00 11.91
CA VAL A 36 8.53 -16.53 10.78
C VAL A 36 7.06 -16.10 10.86
N ILE A 37 6.47 -16.07 12.05
CA ILE A 37 5.04 -15.73 12.24
C ILE A 37 4.81 -14.22 12.17
N ARG A 38 5.75 -13.39 12.64
CA ARG A 38 5.61 -11.93 12.68
C ARG A 38 6.85 -11.20 12.15
N PRO A 39 7.19 -11.36 10.86
CA PRO A 39 8.46 -10.91 10.29
C PRO A 39 8.70 -9.40 10.42
N THR A 40 7.66 -8.57 10.26
CA THR A 40 7.75 -7.11 10.38
C THR A 40 8.09 -6.66 11.80
N THR A 41 7.41 -7.20 12.81
CA THR A 41 7.73 -6.93 14.23
C THR A 41 9.10 -7.48 14.64
N ALA A 42 9.54 -8.54 13.96
CA ALA A 42 10.80 -9.20 14.26
C ALA A 42 12.02 -8.47 13.67
N LEU A 43 11.86 -7.64 12.62
CA LEU A 43 12.95 -6.82 12.08
C LEU A 43 13.50 -5.84 13.13
N GLY A 44 12.62 -5.22 13.93
CA GLY A 44 13.02 -4.39 15.05
C GLY A 44 13.81 -5.18 16.10
N VAL A 45 13.29 -6.35 16.51
CA VAL A 45 13.97 -7.24 17.47
C VAL A 45 15.33 -7.71 16.91
N LEU A 46 15.41 -7.99 15.61
CA LEU A 46 16.63 -8.40 14.94
C LEU A 46 17.68 -7.29 14.96
N ALA A 47 17.27 -6.04 14.68
CA ALA A 47 18.15 -4.88 14.76
C ALA A 47 18.68 -4.69 16.19
N TRP A 48 17.84 -4.84 17.21
CA TRP A 48 18.25 -4.82 18.62
C TRP A 48 19.23 -5.94 18.98
N LEU A 49 18.98 -7.17 18.52
CA LEU A 49 19.84 -8.32 18.77
C LEU A 49 21.18 -8.21 18.04
N ILE A 50 21.20 -7.73 16.79
CA ILE A 50 22.40 -7.50 16.00
C ILE A 50 23.20 -6.35 16.61
N GLY A 51 22.57 -5.21 16.85
CA GLY A 51 23.20 -4.04 17.47
C GLY A 51 23.77 -4.35 18.85
N GLY A 52 22.97 -4.98 19.71
CA GLY A 52 23.41 -5.43 21.04
C GLY A 52 24.53 -6.47 20.98
N GLY A 53 24.47 -7.41 20.02
CA GLY A 53 25.52 -8.41 19.80
C GLY A 53 26.84 -7.80 19.29
N MET A 54 26.75 -6.77 18.44
CA MET A 54 27.91 -5.99 17.96
C MET A 54 28.55 -5.20 19.10
N VAL A 55 27.74 -4.50 19.91
CA VAL A 55 28.22 -3.80 21.12
C VAL A 55 28.90 -4.78 22.07
N LEU A 56 28.26 -5.91 22.38
CA LEU A 56 28.83 -6.94 23.25
C LEU A 56 30.15 -7.50 22.70
N THR A 57 30.22 -7.74 21.39
CA THR A 57 31.44 -8.21 20.72
C THR A 57 32.56 -7.16 20.80
N GLY A 58 32.23 -5.88 20.59
CA GLY A 58 33.17 -4.77 20.75
C GLY A 58 33.69 -4.66 22.19
N VAL A 59 32.80 -4.74 23.19
CA VAL A 59 33.18 -4.75 24.61
C VAL A 59 34.08 -5.94 24.95
N LEU A 60 33.75 -7.15 24.47
CA LEU A 60 34.54 -8.36 24.72
C LEU A 60 35.93 -8.30 24.04
N GLU A 61 36.04 -7.72 22.84
CA GLU A 61 37.33 -7.49 22.18
C GLU A 61 38.19 -6.46 22.93
N LEU A 62 37.58 -5.42 23.51
CA LEU A 62 38.30 -4.38 24.27
C LEU A 62 38.70 -4.84 25.68
N THR A 63 37.84 -5.62 26.34
CA THR A 63 38.00 -6.08 27.74
C THR A 63 38.69 -7.44 27.88
N GLY A 64 38.72 -8.26 26.81
CA GLY A 64 39.34 -9.58 26.82
C GLY A 64 40.82 -9.53 27.17
N ARG A 65 41.23 -10.24 28.23
CA ARG A 65 42.65 -10.40 28.60
C ARG A 65 43.28 -11.49 27.73
N ASP A 66 44.25 -11.12 26.90
CA ASP A 66 45.15 -12.06 26.26
C ASP A 66 46.22 -12.46 27.29
N GLY A 67 46.45 -13.76 27.46
CA GLY A 67 47.58 -14.24 28.26
C GLY A 67 48.90 -13.81 27.60
N GLU A 68 49.72 -13.11 28.38
CA GLU A 68 51.14 -12.80 28.13
C GLU A 68 51.53 -12.43 26.68
N GLY A 69 51.21 -11.20 26.28
CA GLY A 69 51.74 -10.59 25.05
C GLY A 69 51.22 -9.17 24.80
N LYS A 70 52.03 -8.31 24.15
CA LYS A 70 51.61 -6.95 23.75
C LYS A 70 50.38 -7.02 22.84
N ARG A 71 49.28 -6.37 23.24
CA ARG A 71 48.02 -6.29 22.48
C ARG A 71 48.29 -5.64 21.11
N PRO A 72 47.94 -6.30 19.98
CA PRO A 72 48.12 -5.71 18.68
C PRO A 72 47.07 -4.61 18.43
N ARG A 73 47.50 -3.43 17.95
CA ARG A 73 46.67 -2.23 17.75
C ARG A 73 45.38 -2.47 16.94
N TRP A 74 45.40 -3.41 16.00
CA TRP A 74 44.23 -3.74 15.17
C TRP A 74 43.05 -4.25 15.99
N ARG A 75 43.25 -4.92 17.13
CA ARG A 75 42.15 -5.39 18.00
C ARG A 75 41.40 -4.27 18.70
N THR A 76 42.10 -3.18 19.04
CA THR A 76 41.48 -1.98 19.60
C THR A 76 40.64 -1.27 18.55
N VAL A 77 41.14 -1.21 17.31
CA VAL A 77 40.42 -0.63 16.17
C VAL A 77 39.19 -1.47 15.82
N THR A 78 39.30 -2.79 15.77
CA THR A 78 38.15 -3.68 15.51
C THR A 78 37.13 -3.63 16.64
N GLY A 79 37.56 -3.65 17.90
CA GLY A 79 36.68 -3.51 19.05
C GLY A 79 35.90 -2.20 19.06
N ALA A 80 36.56 -1.07 18.76
CA ALA A 80 35.91 0.24 18.62
C ALA A 80 34.94 0.29 17.44
N ALA A 81 35.31 -0.30 16.29
CA ALA A 81 34.44 -0.39 15.12
C ALA A 81 33.17 -1.21 15.38
N TRP A 82 33.27 -2.34 16.08
CA TRP A 82 32.10 -3.14 16.48
C TRP A 82 31.18 -2.40 17.45
N LEU A 83 31.75 -1.63 18.39
CA LEU A 83 30.99 -0.81 19.34
C LEU A 83 30.25 0.35 18.65
N LEU A 84 30.95 1.13 17.81
CA LEU A 84 30.36 2.24 17.08
C LEU A 84 29.32 1.75 16.06
N GLY A 85 29.63 0.69 15.32
CA GLY A 85 28.68 0.08 14.39
C GLY A 85 27.45 -0.48 15.10
N GLY A 86 27.62 -1.12 16.26
CA GLY A 86 26.50 -1.60 17.08
C GLY A 86 25.64 -0.45 17.60
N LEU A 87 26.23 0.67 18.03
CA LEU A 87 25.50 1.85 18.50
C LEU A 87 24.71 2.51 17.35
N VAL A 88 25.27 2.62 16.15
CA VAL A 88 24.55 3.11 14.97
C VAL A 88 23.35 2.22 14.62
N VAL A 89 23.51 0.90 14.68
CA VAL A 89 22.39 -0.05 14.46
C VAL A 89 21.26 0.15 15.48
N LEU A 90 21.59 0.43 16.73
CA LEU A 90 20.60 0.65 17.79
C LEU A 90 19.92 2.03 17.69
N LEU A 91 20.64 3.06 17.26
CA LEU A 91 20.12 4.43 17.15
C LEU A 91 19.35 4.68 15.84
N THR A 92 19.65 3.94 14.76
CA THR A 92 18.98 4.09 13.46
C THR A 92 18.49 2.75 12.88
N PRO A 93 17.47 2.10 13.50
CA PRO A 93 17.04 0.76 13.10
C PRO A 93 16.56 0.71 11.64
N GLY A 94 15.76 1.69 11.21
CA GLY A 94 15.20 1.74 9.85
C GLY A 94 16.26 1.83 8.74
N LEU A 95 17.28 2.68 8.93
CA LEU A 95 18.39 2.82 7.98
C LEU A 95 19.22 1.54 7.90
N THR A 96 19.49 0.90 9.04
CA THR A 96 20.32 -0.33 9.05
C THR A 96 19.64 -1.51 8.37
N VAL A 97 18.33 -1.62 8.44
CA VAL A 97 17.58 -2.66 7.73
C VAL A 97 17.73 -2.52 6.22
N ARG A 98 17.59 -1.30 5.67
CA ARG A 98 17.80 -1.02 4.24
C ARG A 98 19.24 -1.27 3.81
N VAL A 99 20.21 -0.74 4.54
CA VAL A 99 21.65 -0.89 4.23
C VAL A 99 22.06 -2.37 4.26
N VAL A 100 21.58 -3.13 5.24
CA VAL A 100 21.85 -4.58 5.32
C VAL A 100 21.23 -5.32 4.14
N ALA A 101 19.98 -5.03 3.76
CA ALA A 101 19.35 -5.65 2.59
C ALA A 101 20.13 -5.38 1.29
N THR A 102 20.53 -4.13 1.07
CA THR A 102 21.34 -3.74 -0.10
C THR A 102 22.70 -4.44 -0.10
N LEU A 103 23.41 -4.46 1.03
CA LEU A 103 24.70 -5.15 1.16
C LEU A 103 24.57 -6.66 0.92
N VAL A 104 23.53 -7.29 1.47
CA VAL A 104 23.25 -8.71 1.24
C VAL A 104 22.97 -8.96 -0.24
N GLY A 105 22.21 -8.10 -0.92
CA GLY A 105 21.98 -8.19 -2.35
C GLY A 105 23.27 -8.12 -3.18
N ILE A 106 24.14 -7.14 -2.89
CA ILE A 106 25.46 -7.00 -3.54
C ILE A 106 26.32 -8.24 -3.30
N LEU A 107 26.36 -8.75 -2.06
CA LEU A 107 27.15 -9.93 -1.70
C LEU A 107 26.64 -11.20 -2.40
N LEU A 108 25.33 -11.37 -2.54
CA LEU A 108 24.72 -12.48 -3.27
C LEU A 108 25.05 -12.41 -4.77
N LEU A 109 25.01 -11.22 -5.38
CA LEU A 109 25.46 -11.01 -6.76
C LEU A 109 26.94 -11.36 -6.93
N ALA A 110 27.81 -10.85 -6.07
CA ALA A 110 29.24 -11.10 -6.12
C ALA A 110 29.56 -12.58 -5.93
N ALA A 111 28.92 -13.25 -4.96
CA ALA A 111 29.08 -14.68 -4.72
C ALA A 111 28.55 -15.52 -5.89
N GLY A 112 27.43 -15.12 -6.49
CA GLY A 112 26.87 -15.75 -7.69
C GLY A 112 27.82 -15.62 -8.89
N ALA A 113 28.33 -14.43 -9.16
CA ALA A 113 29.28 -14.17 -10.26
C ALA A 113 30.58 -14.97 -10.09
N LEU A 114 31.19 -14.95 -8.89
CA LEU A 114 32.38 -15.73 -8.58
C LEU A 114 32.13 -17.24 -8.66
N GLY A 115 30.93 -17.68 -8.27
CA GLY A 115 30.50 -19.06 -8.37
C GLY A 115 30.39 -19.54 -9.81
N ILE A 116 29.86 -18.72 -10.73
CA ILE A 116 29.80 -19.01 -12.18
C ILE A 116 31.22 -19.23 -12.74
N VAL A 117 32.18 -18.40 -12.37
CA VAL A 117 33.58 -18.56 -12.78
C VAL A 117 34.16 -19.87 -12.25
N ALA A 118 33.81 -20.26 -11.02
CA ALA A 118 34.29 -21.48 -10.39
C ALA A 118 33.70 -22.78 -11.00
N VAL A 119 32.58 -22.72 -11.72
CA VAL A 119 32.00 -23.88 -12.45
C VAL A 119 32.96 -24.41 -13.51
N PHE A 120 33.73 -23.53 -14.15
CA PHE A 120 34.67 -23.86 -15.22
C PHE A 120 36.03 -24.37 -14.72
N ALA A 121 36.25 -24.46 -13.40
CA ALA A 121 37.49 -24.96 -12.84
C ALA A 121 37.73 -26.45 -13.17
N LYS A 122 38.97 -26.80 -13.54
CA LYS A 122 39.40 -28.18 -13.85
C LYS A 122 39.42 -29.05 -12.58
N GLY A 123 39.05 -30.32 -12.70
CA GLY A 123 39.15 -31.32 -11.62
C GLY A 123 37.90 -31.52 -10.74
N ARG A 124 36.73 -30.98 -11.11
CA ARG A 124 35.47 -31.19 -10.37
C ARG A 124 34.57 -32.26 -11.02
N THR A 125 33.84 -32.99 -10.18
CA THR A 125 32.84 -33.97 -10.61
C THR A 125 31.58 -33.29 -11.16
N LEU A 126 30.83 -33.98 -12.04
CA LEU A 126 29.67 -33.43 -12.75
C LEU A 126 28.57 -32.94 -11.77
N ASP A 127 28.32 -33.68 -10.70
CA ASP A 127 27.39 -33.34 -9.63
C ASP A 127 27.80 -32.07 -8.88
N ALA A 128 29.10 -31.89 -8.62
CA ALA A 128 29.62 -30.68 -7.99
C ALA A 128 29.43 -29.46 -8.89
N ARG A 129 29.68 -29.60 -10.20
CA ARG A 129 29.49 -28.53 -11.20
C ARG A 129 28.03 -28.12 -11.33
N ILE A 130 27.11 -29.09 -11.41
CA ILE A 130 25.67 -28.82 -11.48
C ILE A 130 25.19 -28.09 -10.22
N ALA A 131 25.60 -28.56 -9.03
CA ALA A 131 25.23 -27.92 -7.77
C ALA A 131 25.80 -26.49 -7.65
N ASP A 132 27.07 -26.29 -8.01
CA ASP A 132 27.71 -24.98 -7.95
C ASP A 132 27.09 -24.00 -8.96
N ALA A 133 26.77 -24.45 -10.17
CA ALA A 133 26.07 -23.65 -11.17
C ALA A 133 24.67 -23.22 -10.68
N ALA A 134 23.92 -24.17 -10.14
CA ALA A 134 22.59 -23.93 -9.58
C ALA A 134 22.60 -22.92 -8.41
N PHE A 135 23.54 -23.06 -7.45
CA PHE A 135 23.69 -22.08 -6.36
C PHE A 135 24.15 -20.70 -6.86
N SER A 136 24.99 -20.67 -7.89
CA SER A 136 25.50 -19.42 -8.46
C SER A 136 24.40 -18.65 -9.19
N ILE A 137 23.60 -19.33 -10.02
CA ILE A 137 22.44 -18.76 -10.71
C ILE A 137 21.40 -18.28 -9.69
N SER A 138 21.08 -19.11 -8.69
CA SER A 138 20.16 -18.73 -7.62
C SER A 138 20.66 -17.52 -6.82
N GLY A 139 21.97 -17.45 -6.53
CA GLY A 139 22.59 -16.30 -5.87
C GLY A 139 22.51 -15.01 -6.69
N VAL A 140 22.69 -15.09 -8.01
CA VAL A 140 22.49 -13.93 -8.91
C VAL A 140 21.02 -13.50 -8.90
N ILE A 141 20.08 -14.43 -9.08
CA ILE A 141 18.63 -14.12 -9.09
C ILE A 141 18.21 -13.48 -7.77
N PHE A 142 18.56 -14.08 -6.63
CA PHE A 142 18.23 -13.50 -5.31
C PHE A 142 18.98 -12.19 -5.05
N GLY A 143 20.19 -12.02 -5.56
CA GLY A 143 20.94 -10.76 -5.47
C GLY A 143 20.30 -9.62 -6.27
N VAL A 144 19.81 -9.90 -7.48
CA VAL A 144 19.02 -8.95 -8.28
C VAL A 144 17.71 -8.62 -7.55
N LEU A 145 16.95 -9.64 -7.14
CA LEU A 145 15.70 -9.44 -6.39
C LEU A 145 15.92 -8.62 -5.11
N ALA A 146 17.04 -8.84 -4.41
CA ALA A 146 17.44 -8.09 -3.22
C ALA A 146 17.66 -6.60 -3.43
N LEU A 147 18.18 -6.21 -4.59
CA LEU A 147 18.43 -4.80 -4.91
C LEU A 147 17.20 -4.11 -5.48
N PHE A 148 16.36 -4.85 -6.20
CA PHE A 148 15.21 -4.28 -6.90
C PHE A 148 13.91 -4.33 -6.10
N TRP A 149 13.76 -5.25 -5.13
CA TRP A 149 12.62 -5.44 -4.23
C TRP A 149 13.08 -5.60 -2.76
N PRO A 150 13.53 -4.51 -2.11
CA PRO A 150 14.10 -4.56 -0.77
C PRO A 150 13.14 -5.15 0.29
N ASP A 151 11.82 -4.99 0.16
CA ASP A 151 10.87 -5.36 1.25
C ASP A 151 10.49 -6.82 1.21
N ILE A 152 10.30 -7.34 -0.01
CA ILE A 152 10.21 -8.79 -0.24
C ILE A 152 11.49 -9.43 0.25
N THR A 153 12.63 -8.80 0.01
CA THR A 153 13.92 -9.31 0.44
C THR A 153 14.03 -9.30 1.95
N LEU A 154 13.55 -8.27 2.63
CA LEU A 154 13.48 -8.24 4.09
C LEU A 154 12.55 -9.33 4.64
N LEU A 155 11.38 -9.51 4.05
CA LEU A 155 10.42 -10.55 4.44
C LEU A 155 10.99 -11.96 4.20
N VAL A 156 11.54 -12.21 3.01
CA VAL A 156 12.15 -13.47 2.61
C VAL A 156 13.38 -13.77 3.45
N VAL A 157 14.26 -12.78 3.66
CA VAL A 157 15.43 -12.92 4.53
C VAL A 157 15.00 -13.21 5.97
N ALA A 158 13.99 -12.51 6.50
CA ALA A 158 13.46 -12.78 7.84
C ALA A 158 12.91 -14.21 7.95
N VAL A 159 12.06 -14.65 7.01
CA VAL A 159 11.49 -16.00 7.00
C VAL A 159 12.57 -17.07 6.86
N VAL A 160 13.51 -16.90 5.94
CA VAL A 160 14.63 -17.83 5.71
C VAL A 160 15.55 -17.88 6.94
N PHE A 161 15.83 -16.73 7.55
CA PHE A 161 16.63 -16.64 8.77
C PHE A 161 15.93 -17.28 9.96
N GLY A 162 14.63 -17.04 10.14
CA GLY A 162 13.80 -17.66 11.17
C GLY A 162 13.72 -19.17 11.00
N ALA A 163 13.48 -19.66 9.77
CA ALA A 163 13.52 -21.09 9.45
C ALA A 163 14.89 -21.70 9.75
N ARG A 164 15.98 -21.00 9.46
CA ARG A 164 17.35 -21.44 9.78
C ARG A 164 17.62 -21.50 11.28
N LEU A 165 17.10 -20.55 12.05
CA LEU A 165 17.19 -20.56 13.51
C LEU A 165 16.44 -21.76 14.10
N ILE A 166 15.23 -22.04 13.61
CA ILE A 166 14.44 -23.23 13.99
C ILE A 166 15.24 -24.50 13.69
N MET A 167 15.71 -24.67 12.45
CA MET A 167 16.48 -25.86 12.05
C MET A 167 17.75 -26.04 12.89
N SER A 168 18.47 -24.95 13.17
CA SER A 168 19.71 -24.99 13.96
C SER A 168 19.43 -25.34 15.42
N GLY A 169 18.40 -24.74 16.03
CA GLY A 169 18.00 -25.04 17.41
C GLY A 169 17.48 -26.48 17.57
N VAL A 170 16.67 -26.96 16.62
CA VAL A 170 16.19 -28.35 16.59
C VAL A 170 17.35 -29.32 16.41
N ALA A 171 18.30 -29.05 15.51
CA ALA A 171 19.47 -29.91 15.33
C ALA A 171 20.36 -29.96 16.57
N ASP A 172 20.55 -28.84 17.26
CA ASP A 172 21.35 -28.75 18.48
C ASP A 172 20.65 -29.46 19.67
N LEU A 173 19.31 -29.41 19.72
CA LEU A 173 18.51 -30.18 20.69
C LEU A 173 18.54 -31.70 20.37
N TRP A 174 18.40 -32.06 19.10
CA TRP A 174 18.39 -33.45 18.62
C TRP A 174 19.72 -34.16 18.86
N THR A 175 20.84 -33.49 18.57
CA THR A 175 22.18 -34.06 18.80
C THR A 175 22.47 -34.29 20.28
N ARG A 176 21.87 -33.50 21.18
CA ARG A 176 21.95 -33.69 22.64
C ARG A 176 21.07 -34.82 23.15
N ILE A 177 19.85 -34.93 22.63
CA ILE A 177 18.95 -36.07 22.92
C ILE A 177 19.60 -37.38 22.44
N ARG A 178 20.25 -37.37 21.27
CA ARG A 178 21.05 -38.51 20.77
C ARG A 178 22.30 -38.77 21.60
N ARG A 179 23.02 -37.74 22.06
CA ARG A 179 24.18 -37.94 22.97
C ARG A 179 23.83 -38.54 24.33
N ARG A 180 22.57 -38.40 24.79
CA ARG A 180 22.06 -39.13 25.97
C ARG A 180 21.63 -40.58 25.66
N ARG A 181 21.43 -40.93 24.38
CA ARG A 181 21.07 -42.30 23.93
C ARG A 181 22.27 -43.10 23.42
N ASP A 182 23.29 -42.45 22.87
CA ASP A 182 24.46 -43.11 22.30
C ASP A 182 25.68 -43.02 23.25
N THR A 183 25.59 -43.74 24.37
CA THR A 183 26.76 -44.27 25.11
C THR A 183 27.01 -45.75 24.81
N GLN A 184 26.45 -46.28 23.72
CA GLN A 184 26.80 -47.61 23.23
C GLN A 184 26.57 -47.69 21.72
N ALA A 185 27.68 -47.82 20.98
CA ALA A 185 27.83 -48.38 19.63
C ALA A 185 28.68 -47.48 18.74
N ALA A 186 29.99 -47.51 18.97
CA ALA A 186 30.94 -47.27 17.91
C ALA A 186 30.84 -48.43 16.90
N ARG A 187 30.44 -48.16 15.65
CA ARG A 187 30.92 -48.93 14.49
C ARG A 187 30.72 -48.17 13.18
N ARG A 188 31.78 -48.25 12.39
CA ARG A 188 32.05 -47.68 11.06
C ARG A 188 30.81 -47.71 10.15
N HIS A 189 30.59 -46.62 9.41
CA HIS A 189 29.66 -46.58 8.28
C HIS A 189 30.32 -45.90 7.09
N GLU A 190 30.41 -46.63 5.98
CA GLU A 190 30.76 -46.12 4.66
C GLU A 190 29.75 -45.06 4.18
N PRO A 191 30.15 -44.11 3.33
CA PRO A 191 29.28 -43.04 2.88
C PRO A 191 28.23 -43.57 1.88
N ARG A 192 26.97 -43.68 2.34
CA ARG A 192 25.81 -44.02 1.50
C ARG A 192 25.59 -42.96 0.39
N PRO A 193 25.22 -43.38 -0.84
CA PRO A 193 25.06 -42.51 -2.02
C PRO A 193 23.99 -41.42 -1.88
N PHE A 194 23.03 -41.58 -0.95
CA PHE A 194 22.00 -40.60 -0.63
C PHE A 194 22.57 -39.25 -0.15
N ARG A 195 23.80 -39.25 0.41
CA ARG A 195 24.47 -38.03 0.89
C ARG A 195 25.18 -37.25 -0.22
N ARG A 196 25.50 -37.90 -1.36
CA ARG A 196 26.07 -37.25 -2.55
C ARG A 196 25.04 -36.41 -3.29
N TRP A 197 23.83 -36.94 -3.46
CA TRP A 197 22.76 -36.25 -4.18
C TRP A 197 22.01 -35.21 -3.36
N GLY A 198 22.12 -35.22 -2.03
CA GLY A 198 21.48 -34.20 -1.18
C GLY A 198 21.88 -32.77 -1.52
N ARG A 199 23.13 -32.55 -1.96
CA ARG A 199 23.60 -31.22 -2.40
C ARG A 199 22.95 -30.81 -3.73
N THR A 200 22.80 -31.77 -4.65
CA THR A 200 22.11 -31.57 -5.94
C THR A 200 20.62 -31.32 -5.75
N VAL A 201 19.95 -32.07 -4.88
CA VAL A 201 18.52 -31.86 -4.54
C VAL A 201 18.30 -30.48 -3.92
N THR A 202 19.16 -30.08 -2.97
CA THR A 202 19.09 -28.73 -2.37
C THR A 202 19.30 -27.63 -3.41
N ALA A 203 20.25 -27.84 -4.33
CA ALA A 203 20.54 -26.88 -5.40
C ALA A 203 19.39 -26.77 -6.41
N LEU A 204 18.77 -27.90 -6.78
CA LEU A 204 17.60 -27.93 -7.65
C LEU A 204 16.38 -27.27 -6.99
N VAL A 205 16.16 -27.49 -5.69
CA VAL A 205 15.11 -26.79 -4.92
C VAL A 205 15.38 -25.28 -4.85
N SER A 206 16.63 -24.86 -4.66
CA SER A 206 17.02 -23.45 -4.66
C SER A 206 16.78 -22.77 -6.01
N VAL A 207 17.10 -23.45 -7.11
CA VAL A 207 16.84 -22.96 -8.48
C VAL A 207 15.35 -22.94 -8.76
N ALA A 208 14.61 -24.00 -8.40
CA ALA A 208 13.16 -24.04 -8.57
C ALA A 208 12.48 -22.89 -7.79
N LEU A 209 12.92 -22.62 -6.55
CA LEU A 209 12.43 -21.50 -5.75
C LEU A 209 12.79 -20.15 -6.39
N ALA A 210 14.02 -19.97 -6.86
CA ALA A 210 14.46 -18.73 -7.51
C ALA A 210 13.72 -18.47 -8.84
N VAL A 211 13.54 -19.51 -9.66
CA VAL A 211 12.78 -19.44 -10.93
C VAL A 211 11.31 -19.18 -10.65
N THR A 212 10.70 -19.87 -9.66
CA THR A 212 9.31 -19.60 -9.26
C THR A 212 9.14 -18.17 -8.75
N THR A 213 10.08 -17.68 -7.94
CA THR A 213 10.07 -16.30 -7.45
C THR A 213 10.19 -15.31 -8.62
N ALA A 214 11.09 -15.54 -9.56
CA ALA A 214 11.25 -14.70 -10.76
C ALA A 214 10.00 -14.72 -11.65
N LEU A 215 9.42 -15.90 -11.90
CA LEU A 215 8.20 -16.07 -12.69
C LEU A 215 6.97 -15.40 -12.05
N VAL A 216 6.91 -15.33 -10.72
CA VAL A 216 5.87 -14.58 -9.99
C VAL A 216 6.17 -13.07 -9.97
N THR A 217 7.44 -12.68 -9.84
CA THR A 217 7.86 -11.28 -9.69
C THR A 217 7.75 -10.47 -10.99
N VAL A 218 8.09 -11.06 -12.14
CA VAL A 218 8.07 -10.36 -13.45
C VAL A 218 6.67 -9.82 -13.81
N PRO A 219 5.58 -10.62 -13.78
CA PRO A 219 4.25 -10.10 -14.05
C PRO A 219 3.75 -9.09 -13.01
N LEU A 220 4.22 -9.17 -11.75
CA LEU A 220 3.91 -8.18 -10.71
C LEU A 220 4.63 -6.83 -10.93
N ARG A 221 5.62 -6.75 -11.82
CA ARG A 221 6.34 -5.52 -12.20
C ARG A 221 5.89 -4.93 -13.54
N GLU A 222 5.50 -5.78 -14.49
CA GLU A 222 4.94 -5.33 -15.77
C GLU A 222 3.53 -4.73 -15.63
N GLY A 223 2.90 -4.85 -14.45
CA GLY A 223 1.57 -4.32 -14.16
C GLY A 223 1.50 -2.81 -13.87
N SER A 224 2.62 -2.12 -13.63
CA SER A 224 2.58 -0.69 -13.33
C SER A 224 2.32 0.11 -14.61
N THR A 225 1.14 0.71 -14.70
CA THR A 225 0.76 1.64 -15.77
C THR A 225 1.76 2.79 -15.87
N VAL A 226 2.24 3.06 -17.08
CA VAL A 226 3.15 4.19 -17.35
C VAL A 226 2.31 5.42 -17.63
N VAL A 227 2.62 6.52 -16.96
CA VAL A 227 2.03 7.84 -17.24
C VAL A 227 2.60 8.34 -18.57
N ASP A 228 1.74 8.58 -19.55
CA ASP A 228 2.14 9.02 -20.88
C ASP A 228 2.16 10.57 -21.01
N ASP A 229 2.66 11.07 -22.14
CA ASP A 229 2.82 12.51 -22.41
C ASP A 229 1.48 13.30 -22.46
N PHE A 230 0.33 12.63 -22.46
CA PHE A 230 -0.97 13.29 -22.33
C PHE A 230 -1.10 14.02 -21.00
N TYR A 231 -0.57 13.44 -19.93
CA TYR A 231 -0.77 13.91 -18.57
C TYR A 231 0.26 14.96 -18.13
N ALA A 232 1.30 15.17 -18.92
CA ALA A 232 2.28 16.21 -18.65
C ALA A 232 1.65 17.61 -18.82
N ALA A 233 1.67 18.40 -17.74
CA ALA A 233 1.23 19.78 -17.77
C ALA A 233 2.08 20.60 -18.75
N PRO A 234 1.47 21.38 -19.68
CA PRO A 234 2.23 22.28 -20.52
C PRO A 234 2.79 23.45 -19.72
N ARG A 235 3.92 24.01 -20.16
CA ARG A 235 4.54 25.19 -19.51
C ARG A 235 3.62 26.41 -19.53
N ASP A 236 2.93 26.60 -20.65
CA ASP A 236 1.95 27.66 -20.84
C ASP A 236 0.56 27.04 -20.71
N MET A 237 -0.10 27.27 -19.57
CA MET A 237 -1.45 26.80 -19.30
C MET A 237 -2.32 27.96 -18.77
N PRO A 238 -3.65 27.88 -18.90
CA PRO A 238 -4.54 28.90 -18.35
C PRO A 238 -4.33 29.09 -16.84
N SER A 239 -4.37 30.34 -16.38
CA SER A 239 -4.28 30.68 -14.94
C SER A 239 -5.64 30.63 -14.23
N GLU A 240 -6.70 30.30 -14.95
CA GLU A 240 -8.04 30.14 -14.39
C GLU A 240 -8.32 28.64 -14.19
N PRO A 241 -8.96 28.24 -13.08
CA PRO A 241 -9.42 26.86 -12.91
C PRO A 241 -10.60 26.56 -13.84
N GLY A 242 -10.81 25.27 -14.14
CA GLY A 242 -11.92 24.78 -14.96
C GLY A 242 -11.72 24.93 -16.47
N ARG A 243 -10.48 25.15 -16.94
CA ARG A 243 -10.17 25.34 -18.36
C ARG A 243 -9.70 24.03 -18.98
N LEU A 244 -10.20 23.71 -20.16
CA LEU A 244 -9.75 22.55 -20.92
C LEU A 244 -8.36 22.82 -21.53
N ILE A 245 -7.40 21.96 -21.23
CA ILE A 245 -6.03 22.03 -21.78
C ILE A 245 -5.91 21.10 -22.99
N ARG A 246 -6.39 19.86 -22.86
CA ARG A 246 -6.28 18.83 -23.89
C ARG A 246 -7.44 17.86 -23.79
N ALA A 247 -7.86 17.31 -24.93
CA ALA A 247 -8.80 16.19 -24.99
C ALA A 247 -8.35 15.20 -26.07
N GLU A 248 -8.42 13.91 -25.76
CA GLU A 248 -8.13 12.82 -26.70
C GLU A 248 -9.20 11.74 -26.61
N ALA A 249 -9.51 11.08 -27.73
CA ALA A 249 -10.48 10.00 -27.76
C ALA A 249 -10.08 8.87 -26.78
N PHE A 250 -11.05 8.37 -26.02
CA PHE A 250 -10.86 7.34 -25.01
C PHE A 250 -11.85 6.19 -25.26
N THR A 251 -11.36 4.96 -25.28
CA THR A 251 -12.17 3.78 -25.63
C THR A 251 -12.15 2.68 -24.57
N ALA A 252 -11.23 2.76 -23.61
CA ALA A 252 -11.02 1.71 -22.62
C ALA A 252 -12.20 1.62 -21.63
N GLY A 253 -12.86 0.47 -21.58
CA GLY A 253 -14.01 0.24 -20.70
C GLY A 253 -15.28 1.01 -21.09
N ILE A 254 -15.34 1.60 -22.28
CA ILE A 254 -16.46 2.42 -22.75
C ILE A 254 -17.46 1.57 -23.55
N PRO A 255 -18.78 1.65 -23.29
CA PRO A 255 -19.77 0.90 -24.04
C PRO A 255 -19.87 1.39 -25.49
N VAL A 256 -20.23 0.48 -26.42
CA VAL A 256 -20.34 0.80 -27.85
C VAL A 256 -21.35 1.90 -28.19
N SER A 257 -22.32 2.15 -27.31
CA SER A 257 -23.34 3.19 -27.41
C SER A 257 -22.86 4.57 -26.94
N ALA A 258 -21.59 4.70 -26.53
CA ALA A 258 -21.02 5.95 -26.02
C ALA A 258 -19.78 6.39 -26.81
N THR A 259 -19.53 7.68 -26.78
CA THR A 259 -18.26 8.31 -27.16
C THR A 259 -17.61 8.84 -25.89
N ALA A 260 -16.28 8.74 -25.80
CA ALA A 260 -15.57 9.25 -24.65
C ALA A 260 -14.25 9.91 -25.00
N TRP A 261 -13.80 10.77 -24.11
CA TRP A 261 -12.52 11.45 -24.18
C TRP A 261 -11.84 11.40 -22.82
N ARG A 262 -10.52 11.25 -22.80
CA ARG A 262 -9.72 11.66 -21.66
C ARG A 262 -9.43 13.15 -21.81
N ILE A 263 -9.50 13.89 -20.70
CA ILE A 263 -9.28 15.34 -20.67
C ILE A 263 -8.16 15.67 -19.68
N LEU A 264 -7.43 16.74 -19.99
CA LEU A 264 -6.51 17.41 -19.09
C LEU A 264 -7.05 18.82 -18.85
N TYR A 265 -7.14 19.25 -17.60
CA TYR A 265 -7.80 20.51 -17.25
C TYR A 265 -7.15 21.19 -16.03
N THR A 266 -7.34 22.51 -15.92
CA THR A 266 -6.86 23.29 -14.77
C THR A 266 -7.84 23.22 -13.59
N THR A 267 -7.33 23.26 -12.37
CA THR A 267 -8.15 23.31 -11.14
C THR A 267 -7.41 24.05 -10.02
N THR A 268 -8.04 24.17 -8.85
CA THR A 268 -7.47 24.83 -7.68
C THR A 268 -6.90 23.80 -6.70
N GLY A 269 -5.62 23.93 -6.37
CA GLY A 269 -4.87 23.10 -5.43
C GLY A 269 -5.12 23.45 -3.96
N VAL A 270 -4.36 22.81 -3.06
CA VAL A 270 -4.53 22.94 -1.61
C VAL A 270 -4.26 24.36 -1.11
N GLU A 271 -3.27 25.04 -1.70
CA GLU A 271 -2.86 26.39 -1.30
C GLU A 271 -3.58 27.48 -2.11
N GLY A 272 -4.56 27.11 -2.94
CA GLY A 272 -5.23 28.03 -3.86
C GLY A 272 -4.47 28.24 -5.18
N ASP A 273 -3.36 27.53 -5.38
CA ASP A 273 -2.57 27.53 -6.60
C ASP A 273 -3.30 26.82 -7.74
N VAL A 274 -3.03 27.22 -8.99
CA VAL A 274 -3.59 26.52 -10.15
C VAL A 274 -2.81 25.24 -10.37
N ARG A 275 -3.54 24.11 -10.36
CA ARG A 275 -3.04 22.78 -10.64
C ARG A 275 -3.61 22.23 -11.93
N VAL A 276 -3.03 21.15 -12.41
CA VAL A 276 -3.56 20.36 -13.51
C VAL A 276 -4.08 19.04 -12.95
N ALA A 277 -5.22 18.60 -13.46
CA ALA A 277 -5.78 17.28 -13.21
C ALA A 277 -6.27 16.67 -14.53
N SER A 278 -6.50 15.36 -14.53
CA SER A 278 -7.08 14.65 -15.67
C SER A 278 -8.44 14.05 -15.32
N GLY A 279 -9.15 13.55 -16.33
CA GLY A 279 -10.41 12.86 -16.16
C GLY A 279 -10.93 12.24 -17.45
N VAL A 280 -12.12 11.65 -17.38
CA VAL A 280 -12.82 11.04 -18.51
C VAL A 280 -14.20 11.67 -18.67
N VAL A 281 -14.53 12.05 -19.90
CA VAL A 281 -15.88 12.49 -20.31
C VAL A 281 -16.49 11.40 -21.16
N VAL A 282 -17.68 10.92 -20.81
CA VAL A 282 -18.42 9.89 -21.56
C VAL A 282 -19.82 10.41 -21.89
N VAL A 283 -20.21 10.35 -23.15
CA VAL A 283 -21.52 10.83 -23.63
C VAL A 283 -22.23 9.77 -24.47
N PRO A 284 -23.56 9.73 -24.50
CA PRO A 284 -24.31 8.91 -25.44
C PRO A 284 -24.01 9.29 -26.90
N LYS A 285 -24.01 8.31 -27.82
CA LYS A 285 -23.86 8.56 -29.26
C LYS A 285 -25.11 9.09 -29.95
N GLU A 286 -26.28 8.75 -29.42
CA GLU A 286 -27.58 9.04 -30.01
C GLU A 286 -28.47 9.76 -28.99
N GLY A 287 -29.23 10.74 -29.46
CA GLY A 287 -30.22 11.54 -28.71
C GLY A 287 -30.06 13.03 -28.97
N ASP A 288 -30.75 13.86 -28.17
CA ASP A 288 -30.94 15.30 -28.46
C ASP A 288 -29.75 16.19 -28.05
N GLY A 289 -28.66 15.60 -27.55
CA GLY A 289 -27.51 16.34 -27.05
C GLY A 289 -27.82 17.08 -25.74
N LYS A 290 -27.04 18.13 -25.45
CA LYS A 290 -27.12 18.93 -24.20
C LYS A 290 -27.28 18.05 -22.95
N TRP A 291 -26.44 17.01 -22.88
CA TRP A 291 -26.61 15.92 -21.93
C TRP A 291 -26.61 16.43 -20.47
N PRO A 292 -27.58 16.00 -19.64
CA PRO A 292 -27.45 16.12 -18.19
C PRO A 292 -26.20 15.38 -17.72
N ILE A 293 -25.54 15.93 -16.71
CA ILE A 293 -24.21 15.50 -16.29
C ILE A 293 -24.30 14.76 -14.96
N VAL A 294 -23.81 13.53 -14.92
CA VAL A 294 -23.40 12.88 -13.68
C VAL A 294 -21.93 13.20 -13.46
N ASP A 295 -21.65 14.03 -12.47
CA ASP A 295 -20.29 14.32 -12.00
C ASP A 295 -19.85 13.19 -11.06
N TRP A 296 -19.03 12.27 -11.56
CA TRP A 296 -18.62 11.05 -10.86
C TRP A 296 -17.29 11.24 -10.12
N ASN A 297 -17.37 11.16 -8.79
CA ASN A 297 -16.25 11.17 -7.88
C ASN A 297 -15.90 9.74 -7.48
N HIS A 298 -14.81 9.20 -8.02
CA HIS A 298 -14.45 7.80 -7.80
C HIS A 298 -14.01 7.48 -6.37
N GLY A 299 -14.18 6.22 -5.98
CA GLY A 299 -13.60 5.66 -4.76
C GLY A 299 -12.07 5.55 -4.83
N THR A 300 -11.42 5.13 -3.75
CA THR A 300 -9.96 5.07 -3.70
C THR A 300 -9.39 4.16 -4.80
N THR A 301 -8.51 4.69 -5.66
CA THR A 301 -7.74 3.88 -6.63
C THR A 301 -6.26 3.76 -6.26
N GLY A 302 -5.74 4.71 -5.49
CA GLY A 302 -4.36 4.75 -5.00
C GLY A 302 -3.95 6.18 -4.66
N TYR A 303 -2.65 6.41 -4.51
CA TYR A 303 -2.08 7.73 -4.22
C TYR A 303 -1.10 8.24 -5.28
N SER A 304 -0.44 7.33 -6.00
CA SER A 304 0.57 7.68 -7.00
C SER A 304 -0.05 8.05 -8.35
N GLU A 305 0.67 8.82 -9.16
CA GLU A 305 0.22 9.30 -10.47
C GLU A 305 -0.32 8.18 -11.37
N ASN A 306 0.33 7.02 -11.39
CA ASN A 306 -0.10 5.88 -12.19
C ASN A 306 -1.44 5.26 -11.76
N CYS A 307 -2.01 5.67 -10.64
CA CYS A 307 -3.28 5.19 -10.11
C CYS A 307 -4.51 5.96 -10.60
N ALA A 308 -4.35 6.91 -11.53
CA ALA A 308 -5.49 7.57 -12.18
C ALA A 308 -6.40 6.56 -12.89
N PRO A 309 -7.73 6.60 -12.67
CA PRO A 309 -8.69 5.83 -13.46
C PRO A 309 -8.48 5.96 -14.97
N SER A 310 -8.26 7.16 -15.50
CA SER A 310 -8.12 7.41 -16.95
C SER A 310 -6.89 6.73 -17.60
N LEU A 311 -5.91 6.28 -16.80
CA LEU A 311 -4.76 5.47 -17.27
C LEU A 311 -5.09 3.97 -17.38
N GLN A 312 -6.15 3.52 -16.71
CA GLN A 312 -6.42 2.09 -16.53
C GLN A 312 -7.39 1.56 -17.60
N PRO A 313 -7.17 0.33 -18.12
CA PRO A 313 -8.07 -0.28 -19.11
C PRO A 313 -9.54 -0.41 -18.65
N ARG A 314 -9.76 -0.48 -17.34
CA ARG A 314 -11.07 -0.50 -16.68
C ARG A 314 -11.15 0.56 -15.58
N GLY A 315 -10.68 1.76 -15.88
CA GLY A 315 -10.59 2.89 -14.95
C GLY A 315 -11.86 3.19 -14.19
N LEU A 316 -12.93 3.50 -14.92
CA LEU A 316 -14.23 3.84 -14.32
C LEU A 316 -14.75 2.72 -13.41
N TRP A 317 -14.62 1.46 -13.83
CA TRP A 317 -14.99 0.29 -13.02
C TRP A 317 -14.13 0.18 -11.76
N SER A 318 -12.80 0.35 -11.88
CA SER A 318 -11.87 0.28 -10.74
C SER A 318 -12.05 1.45 -9.77
N GLY A 319 -12.58 2.57 -10.26
CA GLY A 319 -13.04 3.71 -9.48
C GLY A 319 -14.47 3.58 -8.93
N ALA A 320 -15.02 2.36 -8.91
CA ALA A 320 -16.35 2.00 -8.40
C ALA A 320 -17.57 2.45 -9.24
N LEU A 321 -17.40 2.82 -10.51
CA LEU A 321 -18.50 3.08 -11.45
C LEU A 321 -18.87 1.82 -12.23
N TYR A 322 -19.75 1.00 -11.66
CA TYR A 322 -20.11 -0.31 -12.21
C TYR A 322 -21.27 -0.30 -13.21
N ILE A 323 -22.01 0.81 -13.30
CA ILE A 323 -23.26 0.92 -14.06
C ILE A 323 -23.22 1.91 -15.22
N LEU A 324 -22.03 2.23 -15.75
CA LEU A 324 -21.86 3.16 -16.88
C LEU A 324 -22.83 2.88 -18.05
N PRO A 325 -23.03 1.63 -18.53
CA PRO A 325 -24.00 1.39 -19.62
C PRO A 325 -25.44 1.77 -19.26
N THR A 326 -25.84 1.67 -17.99
CA THR A 326 -27.16 2.09 -17.52
C THR A 326 -27.30 3.61 -17.55
N ILE A 327 -26.27 4.33 -17.09
CA ILE A 327 -26.25 5.81 -17.10
C ILE A 327 -26.36 6.33 -18.53
N ILE A 328 -25.58 5.78 -19.45
CA ILE A 328 -25.62 6.18 -20.87
C ILE A 328 -26.99 5.91 -21.50
N ARG A 329 -27.66 4.79 -21.15
CA ARG A 329 -29.02 4.50 -21.63
C ARG A 329 -30.08 5.46 -21.10
N GLN A 330 -29.85 6.13 -19.96
CA GLN A 330 -30.73 7.19 -19.47
C GLN A 330 -30.55 8.51 -20.23
N GLY A 331 -29.61 8.56 -21.19
CA GLY A 331 -29.28 9.79 -21.90
C GLY A 331 -28.52 10.79 -21.04
N TRP A 332 -27.69 10.31 -20.10
CA TRP A 332 -26.85 11.17 -19.27
C TRP A 332 -25.38 11.03 -19.67
N ALA A 333 -24.66 12.14 -19.59
CA ALA A 333 -23.20 12.14 -19.68
C ALA A 333 -22.59 11.83 -18.30
N VAL A 334 -21.39 11.26 -18.31
CA VAL A 334 -20.55 11.10 -17.12
C VAL A 334 -19.30 11.94 -17.31
N VAL A 335 -19.01 12.79 -16.34
CA VAL A 335 -17.70 13.45 -16.22
C VAL A 335 -17.06 12.89 -14.96
N ALA A 336 -15.93 12.21 -15.10
CA ALA A 336 -15.24 11.53 -14.01
C ALA A 336 -13.83 12.09 -13.88
N THR A 337 -13.57 12.90 -12.87
CA THR A 337 -12.21 13.38 -12.60
C THR A 337 -11.33 12.25 -12.06
N ASP A 338 -10.04 12.27 -12.37
CA ASP A 338 -9.03 11.46 -11.66
C ASP A 338 -8.57 12.10 -10.33
N TYR A 339 -8.92 13.36 -10.05
CA TYR A 339 -8.32 14.24 -9.04
C TYR A 339 -6.88 14.70 -9.31
N ILE A 340 -6.45 15.74 -8.58
CA ILE A 340 -5.07 16.23 -8.56
C ILE A 340 -4.13 15.11 -8.11
N GLY A 341 -2.94 15.03 -8.70
CA GLY A 341 -1.87 14.09 -8.33
C GLY A 341 -2.10 12.65 -8.79
N LEU A 342 -3.25 12.36 -9.39
CA LEU A 342 -3.49 11.13 -10.13
C LEU A 342 -3.40 11.46 -11.62
N GLY A 343 -2.57 10.72 -12.34
CA GLY A 343 -2.18 10.95 -13.73
C GLY A 343 -1.20 12.12 -13.89
N THR A 344 -1.37 13.18 -13.09
CA THR A 344 -0.70 14.48 -13.20
C THR A 344 0.22 14.75 -12.01
N GLU A 345 1.13 15.72 -12.14
CA GLU A 345 2.14 16.03 -11.13
C GLU A 345 1.57 16.48 -9.77
N GLY A 346 2.25 16.04 -8.72
CA GLY A 346 2.09 16.52 -7.35
C GLY A 346 1.39 15.52 -6.44
N PRO A 347 1.35 15.76 -5.12
CA PRO A 347 0.74 14.82 -4.22
C PRO A 347 -0.77 14.77 -4.45
N HIS A 348 -1.33 13.56 -4.51
CA HIS A 348 -2.77 13.38 -4.51
C HIS A 348 -3.35 13.76 -3.14
N PRO A 349 -4.27 14.74 -3.03
CA PRO A 349 -4.86 15.18 -1.77
C PRO A 349 -5.91 14.19 -1.24
N TYR A 350 -5.48 12.94 -1.00
CA TYR A 350 -6.31 11.85 -0.51
C TYR A 350 -6.92 12.21 0.85
N LEU A 351 -8.26 12.13 0.95
CA LEU A 351 -9.07 12.54 2.10
C LEU A 351 -8.95 14.02 2.49
N ILE A 352 -8.53 14.89 1.55
CA ILE A 352 -8.54 16.34 1.72
C ILE A 352 -9.62 16.93 0.80
N GLY A 353 -10.64 17.50 1.43
CA GLY A 353 -11.93 17.76 0.83
C GLY A 353 -11.94 18.86 -0.23
N PRO A 354 -11.55 20.10 0.12
CA PRO A 354 -11.60 21.24 -0.81
C PRO A 354 -10.91 21.00 -2.16
N PRO A 355 -9.65 20.53 -2.25
CA PRO A 355 -9.00 20.28 -3.54
C PRO A 355 -9.61 19.12 -4.33
N SER A 356 -10.26 18.15 -3.66
CA SER A 356 -11.00 17.08 -4.36
C SER A 356 -12.29 17.63 -4.98
N ALA A 357 -12.95 18.55 -4.28
CA ALA A 357 -14.17 19.22 -4.74
C ALA A 357 -13.93 20.19 -5.90
N THR A 358 -12.87 21.00 -5.83
CA THR A 358 -12.50 21.88 -6.94
C THR A 358 -12.15 21.07 -8.18
N ALA A 359 -11.37 19.99 -8.05
CA ALA A 359 -11.09 19.08 -9.16
C ALA A 359 -12.38 18.52 -9.79
N SER A 360 -13.32 18.03 -8.97
CA SER A 360 -14.63 17.55 -9.45
C SER A 360 -15.37 18.61 -10.28
N LEU A 361 -15.62 19.79 -9.69
CA LEU A 361 -16.41 20.85 -10.32
C LEU A 361 -15.71 21.44 -11.56
N ASP A 362 -14.39 21.60 -11.51
CA ASP A 362 -13.59 22.11 -12.62
C ASP A 362 -13.49 21.11 -13.77
N SER A 363 -13.55 19.79 -13.48
CA SER A 363 -13.63 18.79 -14.54
C SER A 363 -14.91 18.93 -15.36
N VAL A 364 -16.03 19.25 -14.72
CA VAL A 364 -17.32 19.52 -15.38
C VAL A 364 -17.24 20.81 -16.19
N ARG A 365 -16.62 21.87 -15.66
CA ARG A 365 -16.39 23.12 -16.41
C ARG A 365 -15.58 22.87 -17.68
N ALA A 366 -14.45 22.19 -17.55
CA ALA A 366 -13.56 21.90 -18.67
C ALA A 366 -14.24 20.98 -19.69
N ALA A 367 -14.99 19.97 -19.24
CA ALA A 367 -15.75 19.08 -20.11
C ALA A 367 -16.79 19.83 -20.95
N ARG A 368 -17.37 20.92 -20.42
CA ARG A 368 -18.32 21.77 -21.17
C ARG A 368 -17.65 22.61 -22.26
N GLU A 369 -16.33 22.78 -22.24
CA GLU A 369 -15.58 23.42 -23.34
C GLU A 369 -15.35 22.46 -24.52
N LEU A 370 -15.55 21.16 -24.31
CA LEU A 370 -15.46 20.14 -25.35
C LEU A 370 -16.74 20.13 -26.20
N GLN A 371 -16.73 20.84 -27.32
CA GLN A 371 -17.91 21.01 -28.19
C GLN A 371 -18.51 19.68 -28.65
N ASP A 372 -17.68 18.69 -28.99
CA ASP A 372 -18.13 17.36 -29.43
C ASP A 372 -18.87 16.57 -28.33
N ALA A 373 -18.71 16.94 -27.06
CA ALA A 373 -19.43 16.32 -25.96
C ALA A 373 -20.84 16.89 -25.78
N ASP A 374 -21.14 18.10 -26.30
CA ASP A 374 -22.44 18.77 -26.23
C ASP A 374 -23.13 18.63 -24.85
N LEU A 375 -22.44 19.07 -23.80
CA LEU A 375 -22.93 18.95 -22.42
C LEU A 375 -23.89 20.09 -22.05
N GLY A 376 -24.91 19.76 -21.26
CA GLY A 376 -25.83 20.73 -20.66
C GLY A 376 -25.24 21.45 -19.44
N THR A 377 -26.11 22.03 -18.61
CA THR A 377 -25.74 22.65 -17.31
C THR A 377 -26.32 21.93 -16.10
N ARG A 378 -27.29 21.02 -16.32
CA ARG A 378 -27.93 20.23 -15.26
C ARG A 378 -26.95 19.17 -14.78
N THR A 379 -26.57 19.22 -13.51
CA THR A 379 -25.58 18.33 -12.91
C THR A 379 -26.14 17.66 -11.66
N VAL A 380 -25.85 16.37 -11.50
CA VAL A 380 -25.99 15.67 -10.23
C VAL A 380 -24.63 15.10 -9.88
N ILE A 381 -24.18 15.32 -8.64
CA ILE A 381 -22.86 14.88 -8.18
C ILE A 381 -23.02 13.52 -7.51
N TRP A 382 -22.28 12.53 -7.97
CA TRP A 382 -22.22 11.20 -7.37
C TRP A 382 -20.81 10.96 -6.84
N GLY A 383 -20.68 10.16 -5.78
CA GLY A 383 -19.38 9.60 -5.43
C GLY A 383 -19.44 8.46 -4.45
N HIS A 384 -18.40 7.62 -4.46
CA HIS A 384 -18.28 6.45 -3.57
C HIS A 384 -17.05 6.52 -2.68
N SER A 385 -17.14 6.06 -1.41
CA SER A 385 -15.99 5.98 -0.50
C SER A 385 -15.29 7.35 -0.32
N GLN A 386 -13.99 7.46 -0.63
CA GLN A 386 -13.29 8.74 -0.76
C GLN A 386 -14.08 9.74 -1.63
N GLY A 387 -14.52 9.32 -2.81
CA GLY A 387 -15.29 10.14 -3.72
C GLY A 387 -16.67 10.50 -3.18
N GLY A 388 -17.23 9.72 -2.26
CA GLY A 388 -18.45 10.10 -1.54
C GLY A 388 -18.22 11.31 -0.63
N ALA A 389 -17.04 11.41 -0.01
CA ALA A 389 -16.65 12.62 0.74
C ALA A 389 -16.37 13.79 -0.22
N ALA A 390 -15.69 13.55 -1.35
CA ALA A 390 -15.47 14.56 -2.38
C ALA A 390 -16.79 15.12 -2.94
N ALA A 391 -17.80 14.27 -3.16
CA ALA A 391 -19.13 14.66 -3.61
C ALA A 391 -19.84 15.57 -2.59
N LEU A 392 -19.72 15.28 -1.29
CA LEU A 392 -20.25 16.15 -0.22
C LEU A 392 -19.51 17.49 -0.15
N TRP A 393 -18.20 17.52 -0.36
CA TRP A 393 -17.46 18.77 -0.45
C TRP A 393 -17.86 19.57 -1.70
N ALA A 394 -17.91 18.94 -2.87
CA ALA A 394 -18.29 19.54 -4.15
C ALA A 394 -19.71 20.13 -4.10
N GLY A 395 -20.68 19.40 -3.56
CA GLY A 395 -22.05 19.90 -3.39
C GLY A 395 -22.17 21.11 -2.47
N SER A 396 -21.34 21.18 -1.43
CA SER A 396 -21.33 22.30 -0.48
C SER A 396 -20.70 23.56 -1.10
N MET A 397 -19.70 23.36 -1.96
CA MET A 397 -18.91 24.43 -2.58
C MET A 397 -19.52 24.91 -3.90
N ALA A 398 -20.31 24.08 -4.60
CA ALA A 398 -20.78 24.32 -5.96
C ALA A 398 -21.40 25.71 -6.16
N ARG A 399 -22.26 26.17 -5.23
CA ARG A 399 -22.95 27.45 -5.39
C ARG A 399 -22.02 28.66 -5.34
N GLU A 400 -20.94 28.59 -4.57
CA GLU A 400 -19.97 29.69 -4.43
C GLU A 400 -18.85 29.57 -5.45
N TYR A 401 -18.32 28.36 -5.61
CA TYR A 401 -17.16 28.09 -6.46
C TYR A 401 -17.52 27.96 -7.94
N ALA A 402 -18.65 27.31 -8.27
CA ALA A 402 -19.11 27.00 -9.62
C ALA A 402 -20.61 27.26 -9.86
N PRO A 403 -21.08 28.51 -9.65
CA PRO A 403 -22.51 28.86 -9.69
C PRO A 403 -23.17 28.62 -11.06
N GLU A 404 -22.39 28.55 -12.13
CA GLU A 404 -22.89 28.26 -13.47
C GLU A 404 -23.23 26.78 -13.70
N LEU A 405 -22.80 25.89 -12.80
CA LEU A 405 -23.21 24.49 -12.77
C LEU A 405 -24.51 24.37 -11.96
N TYR A 406 -25.59 23.94 -12.61
CA TYR A 406 -26.86 23.76 -11.94
C TYR A 406 -26.89 22.40 -11.24
N VAL A 407 -26.33 22.34 -10.03
CA VAL A 407 -26.28 21.14 -9.19
C VAL A 407 -27.66 20.87 -8.60
N GLN A 408 -28.33 19.83 -9.08
CA GLN A 408 -29.70 19.46 -8.70
C GLN A 408 -29.75 18.38 -7.61
N GLY A 409 -28.62 17.77 -7.26
CA GLY A 409 -28.54 16.78 -6.19
C GLY A 409 -27.12 16.28 -5.94
N VAL A 410 -26.90 15.74 -4.75
CA VAL A 410 -25.67 15.07 -4.32
C VAL A 410 -26.01 13.66 -3.83
N ALA A 411 -25.44 12.63 -4.45
CA ALA A 411 -25.55 11.24 -4.04
C ALA A 411 -24.20 10.74 -3.50
N ALA A 412 -24.11 10.61 -2.18
CA ALA A 412 -22.91 10.15 -1.49
C ALA A 412 -23.07 8.68 -1.09
N LEU A 413 -22.30 7.79 -1.70
CA LEU A 413 -22.39 6.34 -1.55
C LEU A 413 -21.25 5.84 -0.66
N ALA A 414 -21.56 5.25 0.48
CA ALA A 414 -20.61 4.84 1.51
C ALA A 414 -19.50 5.90 1.77
N PRO A 415 -19.82 7.18 2.04
CA PRO A 415 -18.83 8.24 2.00
C PRO A 415 -17.83 8.19 3.15
N ALA A 416 -16.57 8.50 2.87
CA ALA A 416 -15.50 8.73 3.84
C ALA A 416 -15.67 10.07 4.60
N SER A 417 -16.84 10.28 5.18
CA SER A 417 -17.33 11.57 5.69
C SER A 417 -16.63 12.06 6.96
N ASP A 418 -16.01 11.16 7.73
CA ASP A 418 -15.35 11.45 8.99
C ASP A 418 -13.91 10.87 9.03
N PRO A 419 -12.92 11.55 8.42
CA PRO A 419 -11.53 11.09 8.41
C PRO A 419 -10.95 10.78 9.81
N PRO A 420 -11.22 11.57 10.88
CA PRO A 420 -10.81 11.20 12.23
C PRO A 420 -11.35 9.84 12.67
N ALA A 421 -12.63 9.54 12.45
CA ALA A 421 -13.22 8.26 12.84
C ALA A 421 -12.68 7.09 12.00
N LEU A 422 -12.40 7.31 10.71
CA LEU A 422 -11.79 6.31 9.84
C LEU A 422 -10.39 5.93 10.32
N VAL A 423 -9.56 6.94 10.56
CA VAL A 423 -8.17 6.74 10.96
C VAL A 423 -8.05 6.14 12.37
N GLN A 424 -8.97 6.46 13.29
CA GLN A 424 -9.00 5.84 14.62
C GLN A 424 -9.28 4.34 14.58
N ASN A 425 -10.13 3.89 13.66
CA ASN A 425 -10.55 2.49 13.57
C ASN A 425 -9.71 1.68 12.58
N ILE A 426 -8.70 2.29 11.96
CA ILE A 426 -7.99 1.70 10.82
C ILE A 426 -7.25 0.40 11.15
N SER A 427 -6.81 0.23 12.40
CA SER A 427 -6.15 -1.00 12.86
C SER A 427 -7.10 -2.20 13.02
N SER A 428 -8.41 -1.93 13.14
CA SER A 428 -9.46 -2.96 13.20
C SER A 428 -10.09 -3.28 11.84
N VAL A 429 -9.81 -2.47 10.82
CA VAL A 429 -10.29 -2.68 9.45
C VAL A 429 -9.36 -3.66 8.73
N THR A 430 -9.92 -4.73 8.17
CA THR A 430 -9.15 -5.64 7.32
C THR A 430 -8.66 -4.90 6.08
N GLY A 431 -7.35 -4.87 5.85
CA GLY A 431 -6.79 -4.04 4.77
C GLY A 431 -6.60 -2.57 5.12
N GLY A 432 -6.97 -2.13 6.33
CA GLY A 432 -6.95 -0.73 6.76
C GLY A 432 -5.59 -0.05 6.60
N SER A 433 -4.49 -0.80 6.79
CA SER A 433 -3.14 -0.26 6.62
C SER A 433 -2.83 0.21 5.18
N ILE A 434 -3.55 -0.29 4.17
CA ILE A 434 -3.46 0.19 2.79
C ILE A 434 -4.02 1.62 2.71
N PHE A 435 -5.23 1.86 3.21
CA PHE A 435 -5.81 3.20 3.23
C PHE A 435 -5.05 4.15 4.16
N ALA A 436 -4.55 3.65 5.29
CA ALA A 436 -3.64 4.41 6.15
C ALA A 436 -2.40 4.86 5.36
N SER A 437 -1.83 4.00 4.52
CA SER A 437 -0.65 4.36 3.73
C SER A 437 -0.90 5.54 2.79
N TYR A 438 -2.06 5.59 2.12
CA TYR A 438 -2.44 6.70 1.26
C TYR A 438 -2.73 7.98 2.07
N ALA A 439 -3.41 7.86 3.21
CA ALA A 439 -3.67 8.98 4.09
C ALA A 439 -2.38 9.59 4.64
N PHE A 440 -1.43 8.77 5.12
CA PHE A 440 -0.14 9.28 5.59
C PHE A 440 0.68 9.91 4.46
N ALA A 441 0.67 9.32 3.26
CA ALA A 441 1.40 9.88 2.12
C ALA A 441 0.84 11.26 1.72
N SER A 442 -0.49 11.40 1.66
CA SER A 442 -1.19 12.66 1.41
C SER A 442 -0.93 13.69 2.50
N PHE A 443 -1.25 13.38 3.76
CA PHE A 443 -1.17 14.37 4.83
C PHE A 443 0.27 14.81 5.12
N SER A 444 1.25 13.91 5.06
CA SER A 444 2.65 14.29 5.30
C SER A 444 3.34 15.00 4.12
N SER A 445 2.78 14.90 2.92
CA SER A 445 3.30 15.66 1.76
C SER A 445 2.66 17.04 1.62
N ILE A 446 1.46 17.22 2.18
CA ILE A 446 0.68 18.46 2.10
C ILE A 446 0.82 19.32 3.35
N TYR A 447 0.99 18.72 4.53
CA TYR A 447 1.12 19.44 5.79
C TYR A 447 2.52 19.23 6.38
N ASP A 448 3.32 20.29 6.40
CA ASP A 448 4.72 20.29 6.88
C ASP A 448 4.87 19.88 8.36
N ASP A 449 3.81 20.02 9.16
CA ASP A 449 3.76 19.65 10.58
C ASP A 449 3.30 18.20 10.82
N VAL A 450 3.15 17.40 9.77
CA VAL A 450 2.82 15.97 9.84
C VAL A 450 3.97 15.15 9.26
N SER A 451 4.65 14.38 10.11
CA SER A 451 5.69 13.44 9.68
C SER A 451 5.31 11.98 9.95
N TYR A 452 5.79 11.08 9.10
CA TYR A 452 5.71 9.64 9.37
C TYR A 452 6.39 9.28 10.70
N ASP A 453 7.52 9.90 11.04
CA ASP A 453 8.31 9.51 12.22
C ASP A 453 7.58 9.79 13.55
N ASP A 454 6.64 10.73 13.56
CA ASP A 454 5.86 11.10 14.74
C ASP A 454 4.73 10.08 15.02
N TYR A 455 4.15 9.51 13.97
CA TYR A 455 2.92 8.71 14.05
C TYR A 455 3.09 7.24 13.67
N VAL A 456 4.02 6.92 12.79
CA VAL A 456 4.25 5.58 12.25
C VAL A 456 5.49 5.00 12.89
N ARG A 457 5.40 3.74 13.34
CA ARG A 457 6.58 3.10 13.94
C ARG A 457 7.69 2.90 12.90
N PRO A 458 8.97 3.00 13.31
CA PRO A 458 10.10 2.82 12.38
C PRO A 458 10.09 1.50 11.60
N GLY A 459 9.52 0.42 12.18
CA GLY A 459 9.40 -0.88 11.50
C GLY A 459 8.28 -0.96 10.45
N ALA A 460 7.34 -0.02 10.45
CA ALA A 460 6.20 0.05 9.54
C ALA A 460 6.33 1.18 8.50
N ASP A 461 7.13 2.22 8.76
CA ASP A 461 7.32 3.38 7.87
C ASP A 461 7.62 2.99 6.43
N THR A 462 8.66 2.17 6.22
CA THR A 462 9.07 1.78 4.85
C THR A 462 7.95 1.02 4.13
N VAL A 463 7.27 0.12 4.85
CA VAL A 463 6.18 -0.70 4.32
C VAL A 463 5.01 0.20 3.92
N LEU A 464 4.59 1.14 4.77
CA LEU A 464 3.50 2.06 4.44
C LEU A 464 3.86 2.95 3.25
N ARG A 465 5.06 3.54 3.19
CA ARG A 465 5.46 4.37 2.03
C ARG A 465 5.34 3.59 0.71
N GLN A 466 5.81 2.35 0.67
CA GLN A 466 5.71 1.52 -0.54
C GLN A 466 4.31 1.01 -0.81
N MET A 467 3.48 0.81 0.22
CA MET A 467 2.07 0.52 0.02
C MET A 467 1.37 1.69 -0.68
N SER A 468 1.76 2.93 -0.34
CA SER A 468 1.20 4.14 -0.97
C SER A 468 1.58 4.31 -2.45
N GLU A 469 2.66 3.67 -2.88
CA GLU A 469 3.12 3.64 -4.27
C GLU A 469 2.35 2.66 -5.17
N ARG A 470 1.49 1.80 -4.59
CA ARG A 470 0.73 0.79 -5.34
C ARG A 470 -0.71 1.23 -5.53
N CYS A 471 -1.30 0.87 -6.67
CA CYS A 471 -2.70 1.10 -6.95
C CYS A 471 -3.55 -0.10 -6.53
N LEU A 472 -4.80 0.12 -6.13
CA LEU A 472 -5.72 -0.95 -5.75
C LEU A 472 -6.08 -1.88 -6.92
N SER A 473 -6.02 -1.37 -8.15
CA SER A 473 -6.31 -2.13 -9.37
C SER A 473 -5.11 -2.90 -9.92
N ASP A 474 -3.89 -2.62 -9.46
CA ASP A 474 -2.66 -3.23 -9.97
C ASP A 474 -2.44 -4.62 -9.32
N PRO A 475 -2.10 -5.68 -10.07
CA PRO A 475 -1.65 -6.95 -9.51
C PRO A 475 -0.65 -6.85 -8.36
N ALA A 476 0.23 -5.84 -8.36
CA ALA A 476 1.20 -5.59 -7.30
C ALA A 476 0.55 -5.35 -5.92
N ILE A 477 -0.74 -5.00 -5.86
CA ILE A 477 -1.47 -4.79 -4.61
C ILE A 477 -1.47 -6.04 -3.71
N VAL A 478 -1.30 -7.23 -4.27
CA VAL A 478 -1.19 -8.48 -3.48
C VAL A 478 -0.08 -8.41 -2.43
N VAL A 479 0.99 -7.66 -2.71
CA VAL A 479 2.09 -7.42 -1.77
C VAL A 479 1.61 -6.55 -0.61
N SER A 480 0.89 -5.47 -0.90
CA SER A 480 0.28 -4.60 0.11
C SER A 480 -0.77 -5.36 0.93
N VAL A 481 -1.57 -6.23 0.31
CA VAL A 481 -2.54 -7.07 1.01
C VAL A 481 -1.83 -8.04 1.95
N ALA A 482 -0.80 -8.76 1.49
CA ALA A 482 -0.04 -9.67 2.32
C ALA A 482 0.66 -8.94 3.50
N ALA A 483 1.24 -7.77 3.24
CA ALA A 483 1.82 -6.92 4.27
C ALA A 483 0.75 -6.45 5.27
N SER A 484 -0.39 -5.97 4.77
CA SER A 484 -1.51 -5.55 5.60
C SER A 484 -2.04 -6.68 6.47
N LEU A 485 -2.19 -7.90 5.95
CA LEU A 485 -2.60 -9.07 6.73
C LEU A 485 -1.57 -9.42 7.81
N GLY A 486 -0.27 -9.30 7.50
CA GLY A 486 0.82 -9.47 8.49
C GLY A 486 0.85 -8.40 9.58
N MET A 487 0.31 -7.21 9.31
CA MET A 487 0.16 -6.10 10.26
C MET A 487 -1.24 -6.05 10.91
N SER A 488 -2.20 -6.81 10.40
CA SER A 488 -3.59 -6.78 10.87
C SER A 488 -3.66 -7.30 12.30
N GLY A 489 -4.36 -6.55 13.17
CA GLY A 489 -4.41 -6.85 14.59
C GLY A 489 -3.10 -6.57 15.34
N ASP A 490 -2.13 -5.86 14.75
CA ASP A 490 -1.04 -5.24 15.52
C ASP A 490 -1.57 -3.94 16.16
N PRO A 491 -1.83 -3.90 17.48
CA PRO A 491 -2.31 -2.70 18.17
C PRO A 491 -1.27 -1.57 18.21
N ARG A 492 -0.13 -1.79 17.57
CA ARG A 492 1.08 -0.98 17.61
C ARG A 492 1.56 -0.61 16.21
N LEU A 493 0.68 -0.53 15.21
CA LEU A 493 1.06 0.03 13.90
C LEU A 493 1.54 1.49 14.04
N PHE A 494 0.88 2.24 14.91
CA PHE A 494 1.19 3.65 15.19
C PHE A 494 2.01 3.80 16.48
N SER A 495 2.89 4.79 16.52
CA SER A 495 3.59 5.25 17.74
C SER A 495 2.66 6.07 18.63
N GLU A 496 1.84 6.91 18.00
CA GLU A 496 0.84 7.78 18.63
C GLU A 496 -0.55 7.52 18.03
N PRO A 497 -1.65 7.82 18.74
CA PRO A 497 -2.99 7.70 18.18
C PRO A 497 -3.13 8.59 16.92
N PRO A 498 -3.49 8.03 15.75
CA PRO A 498 -3.37 8.75 14.48
C PRO A 498 -4.43 9.85 14.28
N ALA A 499 -5.39 10.04 15.20
CA ALA A 499 -6.29 11.19 15.24
C ALA A 499 -5.94 12.23 16.32
N SER A 500 -4.70 12.19 16.82
CA SER A 500 -4.15 13.15 17.79
C SER A 500 -3.11 14.08 17.14
N GLY A 501 -2.69 15.12 17.88
CA GLY A 501 -1.67 16.07 17.41
C GLY A 501 -2.04 16.81 16.11
N PRO A 502 -1.03 17.30 15.36
CA PRO A 502 -1.21 17.92 14.05
C PRO A 502 -2.06 17.12 13.05
N LEU A 503 -1.78 15.83 12.88
CA LEU A 503 -2.56 14.96 11.98
C LEU A 503 -4.05 14.96 12.35
N GLY A 504 -4.37 14.84 13.64
CA GLY A 504 -5.75 14.91 14.12
C GLY A 504 -6.44 16.25 13.85
N VAL A 505 -5.70 17.37 13.88
CA VAL A 505 -6.23 18.70 13.54
C VAL A 505 -6.60 18.75 12.06
N HIS A 506 -5.70 18.34 11.18
CA HIS A 506 -5.93 18.33 9.74
C HIS A 506 -7.02 17.35 9.32
N LEU A 507 -7.10 16.17 9.95
CA LEU A 507 -8.19 15.22 9.71
C LEU A 507 -9.55 15.83 10.08
N ARG A 508 -9.65 16.53 11.22
CA ARG A 508 -10.89 17.20 11.64
C ARG A 508 -11.28 18.34 10.70
N ALA A 509 -10.30 19.10 10.20
CA ALA A 509 -10.53 20.16 9.22
C ALA A 509 -11.09 19.62 7.89
N ASN A 510 -10.88 18.34 7.60
CA ASN A 510 -11.34 17.67 6.38
C ASN A 510 -12.56 16.76 6.58
N ARG A 511 -13.28 16.84 7.71
CA ARG A 511 -14.62 16.23 7.84
C ARG A 511 -15.56 16.81 6.78
N ALA A 512 -16.40 15.96 6.19
CA ALA A 512 -17.33 16.41 5.15
C ALA A 512 -18.31 17.48 5.69
N PRO A 513 -18.71 18.45 4.87
CA PRO A 513 -19.60 19.53 5.30
C PRO A 513 -20.99 19.01 5.67
N LEU A 514 -21.56 19.54 6.76
CA LEU A 514 -22.85 19.11 7.28
C LEU A 514 -24.05 19.62 6.46
N THR A 515 -23.84 20.63 5.62
CA THR A 515 -24.88 21.30 4.84
C THR A 515 -24.49 21.36 3.36
N GLN A 516 -25.49 21.23 2.49
CA GLN A 516 -25.38 21.15 1.04
C GLN A 516 -26.34 22.16 0.41
N ASN A 517 -26.02 22.64 -0.80
CA ASN A 517 -26.90 23.56 -1.53
C ASN A 517 -28.00 22.84 -2.33
N ALA A 518 -27.95 21.51 -2.38
CA ALA A 518 -28.84 20.66 -3.16
C ALA A 518 -29.37 19.49 -2.30
N PRO A 519 -30.44 18.80 -2.73
CA PRO A 519 -30.92 17.58 -2.08
C PRO A 519 -29.84 16.50 -1.96
N VAL A 520 -29.82 15.79 -0.84
CA VAL A 520 -28.79 14.78 -0.54
C VAL A 520 -29.42 13.39 -0.44
N LEU A 521 -28.91 12.46 -1.23
CA LEU A 521 -29.03 11.02 -1.02
C LEU A 521 -27.74 10.52 -0.38
N LEU A 522 -27.86 9.82 0.73
CA LEU A 522 -26.74 9.10 1.33
C LEU A 522 -27.10 7.61 1.38
N ALA A 523 -26.28 6.76 0.81
CA ALA A 523 -26.53 5.33 0.74
C ALA A 523 -25.36 4.56 1.35
N HIS A 524 -25.64 3.51 2.14
CA HIS A 524 -24.58 2.79 2.87
C HIS A 524 -24.86 1.29 2.95
N GLY A 525 -23.81 0.47 2.88
CA GLY A 525 -23.91 -0.96 3.14
C GLY A 525 -24.07 -1.24 4.63
N GLY A 526 -25.10 -1.97 5.04
CA GLY A 526 -25.36 -2.30 6.43
C GLY A 526 -24.28 -3.22 7.05
N ALA A 527 -23.53 -3.93 6.21
CA ALA A 527 -22.41 -4.79 6.60
C ALA A 527 -21.03 -4.16 6.30
N ASP A 528 -20.96 -2.87 5.97
CA ASP A 528 -19.72 -2.21 5.56
C ASP A 528 -18.60 -2.35 6.61
N SER A 529 -17.57 -3.13 6.23
CA SER A 529 -16.38 -3.41 7.05
C SER A 529 -15.25 -2.39 6.93
N VAL A 530 -15.35 -1.43 5.99
CA VAL A 530 -14.35 -0.37 5.77
C VAL A 530 -14.77 0.92 6.48
N ILE A 531 -16.03 1.31 6.30
CA ILE A 531 -16.64 2.48 6.91
C ILE A 531 -17.83 2.01 7.73
N PRO A 532 -17.68 1.85 9.05
CA PRO A 532 -18.74 1.31 9.89
C PRO A 532 -20.03 2.13 9.75
N VAL A 533 -21.16 1.44 9.50
CA VAL A 533 -22.49 2.06 9.36
C VAL A 533 -22.87 2.93 10.57
N ALA A 534 -22.39 2.57 11.78
CA ALA A 534 -22.61 3.36 12.99
C ALA A 534 -21.96 4.75 12.92
N THR A 535 -20.74 4.84 12.39
CA THR A 535 -20.04 6.11 12.14
C THR A 535 -20.83 6.95 11.14
N GLN A 536 -21.29 6.34 10.05
CA GLN A 536 -22.06 7.06 9.04
C GLN A 536 -23.43 7.53 9.57
N THR A 537 -24.11 6.70 10.36
CA THR A 537 -25.39 7.05 10.99
C THR A 537 -25.22 8.23 11.95
N ALA A 538 -24.10 8.31 12.68
CA ALA A 538 -23.80 9.45 13.54
C ALA A 538 -23.60 10.74 12.71
N PHE A 539 -22.85 10.67 11.61
CA PHE A 539 -22.67 11.82 10.72
C PHE A 539 -23.99 12.30 10.10
N VAL A 540 -24.86 11.40 9.63
CA VAL A 540 -26.19 11.77 9.10
C VAL A 540 -27.04 12.47 10.16
N ARG A 541 -26.97 12.02 11.42
CA ARG A 541 -27.65 12.70 12.53
C ARG A 541 -27.13 14.12 12.75
N GLU A 542 -25.82 14.34 12.63
CA GLU A 542 -25.22 15.68 12.68
C GLU A 542 -25.71 16.57 11.53
N MET A 543 -25.77 16.03 10.30
CA MET A 543 -26.32 16.75 9.13
C MET A 543 -27.78 17.18 9.36
N CYS A 544 -28.62 16.24 9.80
CA CYS A 544 -30.03 16.52 10.09
C CYS A 544 -30.20 17.55 11.22
N ALA A 545 -29.37 17.49 12.25
CA ALA A 545 -29.37 18.47 13.33
C ALA A 545 -28.89 19.86 12.87
N ALA A 546 -28.02 19.92 11.85
CA ALA A 546 -27.60 21.15 11.19
C ALA A 546 -28.64 21.71 10.19
N GLY A 547 -29.80 21.04 10.04
CA GLY A 547 -30.89 21.48 9.18
C GLY A 547 -30.81 20.97 7.73
N GLN A 548 -29.82 20.14 7.39
CA GLN A 548 -29.77 19.49 6.08
C GLN A 548 -30.84 18.41 5.99
N VAL A 549 -31.60 18.38 4.91
CA VAL A 549 -32.48 17.25 4.60
C VAL A 549 -31.69 16.17 3.88
N VAL A 550 -31.68 14.96 4.44
CA VAL A 550 -30.96 13.80 3.93
C VAL A 550 -31.94 12.64 3.72
N ASP A 551 -31.95 12.10 2.52
CA ASP A 551 -32.51 10.78 2.23
C ASP A 551 -31.43 9.74 2.53
N TYR A 552 -31.47 9.12 3.72
CA TYR A 552 -30.47 8.13 4.14
C TYR A 552 -30.98 6.71 3.92
N ARG A 553 -30.25 5.90 3.15
CA ARG A 553 -30.61 4.50 2.84
C ARG A 553 -29.52 3.55 3.30
N ILE A 554 -29.91 2.49 4.00
CA ILE A 554 -29.02 1.45 4.51
C ILE A 554 -29.45 0.12 3.90
N TYR A 555 -28.51 -0.57 3.23
CA TYR A 555 -28.77 -1.85 2.57
C TYR A 555 -28.13 -2.99 3.35
N ASP A 556 -28.91 -3.75 4.10
CA ASP A 556 -28.44 -4.82 4.97
C ASP A 556 -27.76 -5.95 4.18
N GLY A 557 -26.68 -6.50 4.74
CA GLY A 557 -25.90 -7.57 4.12
C GLY A 557 -24.95 -7.12 3.00
N TYR A 558 -25.01 -5.86 2.55
CA TYR A 558 -24.07 -5.33 1.57
C TYR A 558 -22.81 -4.76 2.24
N GLU A 559 -21.66 -5.19 1.73
CA GLU A 559 -20.31 -4.70 2.08
C GLU A 559 -19.96 -3.39 1.35
N HIS A 560 -18.83 -2.79 1.72
CA HIS A 560 -18.38 -1.47 1.23
C HIS A 560 -18.44 -1.28 -0.29
N ALA A 561 -17.85 -2.20 -1.06
CA ALA A 561 -17.89 -2.19 -2.52
C ALA A 561 -19.19 -2.82 -3.05
N GLY A 562 -19.67 -3.87 -2.37
CA GLY A 562 -20.87 -4.61 -2.77
C GLY A 562 -22.13 -3.75 -2.86
N VAL A 563 -22.23 -2.69 -2.04
CA VAL A 563 -23.40 -1.80 -2.07
C VAL A 563 -23.55 -1.04 -3.39
N VAL A 564 -22.45 -0.79 -4.12
CA VAL A 564 -22.47 -0.13 -5.44
C VAL A 564 -22.28 -1.12 -6.59
N GLU A 565 -22.33 -2.42 -6.32
CA GLU A 565 -22.23 -3.48 -7.33
C GLU A 565 -23.58 -4.21 -7.47
N ARG A 566 -23.85 -4.78 -8.66
CA ARG A 566 -25.01 -5.69 -8.77
C ARG A 566 -24.75 -6.93 -7.91
N PRO A 567 -25.76 -7.44 -7.17
CA PRO A 567 -27.19 -7.17 -7.32
C PRO A 567 -27.80 -6.10 -6.39
N SER A 568 -27.02 -5.16 -5.85
CA SER A 568 -27.53 -4.13 -4.93
C SER A 568 -28.72 -3.34 -5.49
N PRO A 569 -29.84 -3.21 -4.75
CA PRO A 569 -31.01 -2.44 -5.17
C PRO A 569 -30.72 -0.93 -5.26
N LEU A 570 -29.72 -0.45 -4.51
CA LEU A 570 -29.21 0.92 -4.59
C LEU A 570 -28.99 1.39 -6.03
N LEU A 571 -28.53 0.51 -6.92
CA LEU A 571 -28.19 0.91 -8.28
C LEU A 571 -29.40 1.35 -9.09
N ASP A 572 -30.53 0.66 -8.94
CA ASP A 572 -31.74 0.99 -9.67
C ASP A 572 -32.45 2.20 -8.99
N GLU A 573 -32.41 2.26 -7.65
CA GLU A 573 -32.88 3.41 -6.86
C GLU A 573 -32.09 4.71 -7.08
N LEU A 574 -30.77 4.61 -7.27
CA LEU A 574 -29.89 5.76 -7.55
C LEU A 574 -30.24 6.38 -8.91
N ILE A 575 -30.58 5.54 -9.89
CA ILE A 575 -31.07 5.98 -11.19
C ILE A 575 -32.43 6.66 -11.03
N GLU A 576 -33.36 6.07 -10.29
CA GLU A 576 -34.68 6.69 -10.03
C GLU A 576 -34.54 8.05 -9.35
N TRP A 577 -33.77 8.11 -8.26
CA TRP A 577 -33.52 9.34 -7.51
C TRP A 577 -32.90 10.42 -8.39
N THR A 578 -31.92 10.07 -9.22
CA THR A 578 -31.25 11.01 -10.13
C THR A 578 -32.17 11.48 -11.25
N THR A 579 -33.02 10.60 -11.77
CA THR A 579 -34.06 10.95 -12.75
C THR A 579 -35.00 12.00 -12.16
N ALA A 580 -35.48 11.80 -10.92
CA ALA A 580 -36.34 12.76 -10.23
C ALA A 580 -35.66 14.13 -10.04
N ARG A 581 -34.35 14.16 -9.75
CA ARG A 581 -33.57 15.42 -9.66
C ARG A 581 -33.49 16.14 -11.00
N PHE A 582 -33.16 15.44 -12.08
CA PHE A 582 -33.13 16.04 -13.42
C PHE A 582 -34.51 16.49 -13.91
N ALA A 583 -35.59 15.83 -13.48
CA ALA A 583 -36.97 16.21 -13.75
C ALA A 583 -37.46 17.39 -12.90
N GLY A 584 -36.69 17.83 -11.89
CA GLY A 584 -37.07 18.93 -11.00
C GLY A 584 -38.17 18.56 -9.99
N GLU A 585 -38.32 17.27 -9.68
CA GLU A 585 -39.29 16.82 -8.70
C GLU A 585 -38.90 17.27 -7.29
N PRO A 586 -39.88 17.66 -6.44
CA PRO A 586 -39.62 18.06 -5.06
C PRO A 586 -38.78 17.03 -4.30
N ALA A 587 -37.73 17.50 -3.64
CA ALA A 587 -36.97 16.67 -2.71
C ALA A 587 -37.76 16.46 -1.40
N PRO A 588 -37.44 15.42 -0.62
CA PRO A 588 -38.00 15.25 0.71
C PRO A 588 -37.86 16.52 1.56
N GLU A 589 -38.85 16.82 2.39
CA GLU A 589 -38.85 18.00 3.27
C GLU A 589 -38.26 17.72 4.66
N LYS A 590 -38.01 16.45 4.98
CA LYS A 590 -37.49 16.00 6.27
C LYS A 590 -36.47 14.90 6.05
N CYS A 591 -35.50 14.81 6.95
CA CYS A 591 -34.61 13.66 6.98
C CYS A 591 -35.40 12.35 7.08
N SER A 592 -35.03 11.39 6.25
CA SER A 592 -35.55 10.03 6.28
C SER A 592 -34.41 9.04 6.44
N THR A 593 -34.70 7.92 7.10
CA THR A 593 -33.79 6.78 7.12
C THR A 593 -34.59 5.55 6.72
N THR A 594 -34.22 4.96 5.59
CA THR A 594 -34.77 3.70 5.09
C THR A 594 -33.72 2.60 5.28
N ARG A 595 -34.17 1.43 5.70
CA ARG A 595 -33.31 0.27 5.88
C ARG A 595 -33.96 -0.93 5.19
N GLU A 596 -33.21 -1.54 4.28
CA GLU A 596 -33.67 -2.60 3.38
C GLU A 596 -32.83 -3.87 3.48
#